data_AF-A0A1I5HU08-F1
#
_entry.id   AF-A0A1I5HU08-F1
#
_cell.length_a   1.000
_cell.length_b   1.000
_cell.length_c   1.000
_cell.angle_alpha   90.00
_cell.angle_beta   90.00
_cell.angle_gamma   90.00
#
_symmetry.space_group_name_H-M   'P 1'
#
loop_
_entity.id
_entity.type
_entity.pdbx_description
1 polymer ?
#
loop_
_entity_poly.entity_id
_entity_poly.type
_entity_poly.pdbx_seq_one_letter_code
_entity_poly.pdbx_strand_id
1 'polypeptide(L)'
;MSLAQQLSQLRPLMIPAEIEALLGPEATKRALDRLGRFESATGVSVDFSHADGVIDSIFYSAMFNFPRDVAVCGVQIGMTVDALRKALPEVRLADGETGLPNERGFIRYRAKLTALNARIDVSIKDGQVYAFGLYRADLDEARERRQRQDTERRAETNRKRELAHKWKSVEDPDQMLLSWAEHCSPWTNYPPQKFVRFARWLMATTDPDIWHVVATRWNWDYSHAPLLWIIRQQKCDIATALEIFFLAEPTYYFRWAKDRSAVPTDNLEMFDFLAELRARLARGFYRRSEIAFDGEEHMSYINRGLQTAEERGLAESFFPLEAGQKIPGRDLKDSEDGKFGECYAMLATVN
;
A
#
# COMPACT_ATOMS: atom_id res chain seq x y z
N MET A 1 -3.90 -44.28 -3.91
CA MET A 1 -3.98 -43.64 -2.58
C MET A 1 -5.04 -42.56 -2.65
N SER A 2 -5.99 -42.49 -1.71
CA SER A 2 -6.96 -41.39 -1.69
C SER A 2 -6.27 -40.07 -1.38
N LEU A 3 -6.88 -38.94 -1.74
CA LEU A 3 -6.30 -37.63 -1.42
C LEU A 3 -6.12 -37.44 0.09
N ALA A 4 -7.06 -37.89 0.91
CA ALA A 4 -6.92 -37.86 2.38
C ALA A 4 -5.73 -38.69 2.88
N GLN A 5 -5.47 -39.86 2.27
CA GLN A 5 -4.28 -40.66 2.57
C GLN A 5 -3.00 -39.95 2.12
N GLN A 6 -2.99 -39.24 0.99
CA GLN A 6 -1.85 -38.40 0.58
C GLN A 6 -1.59 -37.26 1.57
N LEU A 7 -2.63 -36.55 2.00
CA LEU A 7 -2.53 -35.46 2.98
C LEU A 7 -2.11 -35.95 4.38
N SER A 8 -2.40 -37.20 4.72
CA SER A 8 -1.93 -37.82 5.97
C SER A 8 -0.41 -38.01 6.01
N GLN A 9 0.26 -37.93 4.85
CA GLN A 9 1.71 -38.02 4.74
C GLN A 9 2.42 -36.67 4.87
N LEU A 10 1.69 -35.55 4.86
CA LEU A 10 2.28 -34.23 5.08
C LEU A 10 2.88 -34.13 6.47
N ARG A 11 4.00 -33.40 6.57
CA ARG A 11 4.71 -33.14 7.82
C ARG A 11 5.03 -31.65 7.94
N PRO A 12 5.07 -31.09 9.17
CA PRO A 12 5.69 -29.80 9.37
C PRO A 12 7.12 -29.78 8.81
N LEU A 13 7.58 -28.60 8.41
CA LEU A 13 8.90 -28.37 7.81
C LEU A 13 9.09 -28.89 6.37
N MET A 14 8.09 -29.54 5.76
CA MET A 14 8.19 -29.90 4.34
C MET A 14 8.26 -28.65 3.45
N ILE A 15 9.18 -28.66 2.48
CA ILE A 15 9.36 -27.61 1.48
C ILE A 15 8.42 -27.84 0.27
N PRO A 16 8.13 -26.82 -0.56
CA PRO A 16 7.25 -26.96 -1.72
C PRO A 16 7.60 -28.13 -2.66
N ALA A 17 8.88 -28.40 -2.89
CA ALA A 17 9.33 -29.50 -3.74
C ALA A 17 8.96 -30.89 -3.19
N GLU A 18 9.02 -31.08 -1.87
CA GLU A 18 8.65 -32.36 -1.23
C GLU A 18 7.13 -32.56 -1.25
N ILE A 19 6.38 -31.47 -1.09
CA ILE A 19 4.92 -31.48 -1.22
C ILE A 19 4.52 -31.82 -2.65
N GLU A 20 5.21 -31.23 -3.63
CA GLU A 20 4.99 -31.52 -5.05
C GLU A 20 5.30 -32.97 -5.41
N ALA A 21 6.40 -33.51 -4.90
CA ALA A 21 6.73 -34.92 -5.08
C ALA A 21 5.65 -35.86 -4.49
N LEU A 22 4.99 -35.45 -3.40
CA LEU A 22 3.98 -36.25 -2.71
C LEU A 22 2.58 -36.13 -3.33
N LEU A 23 2.14 -34.90 -3.64
CA LEU A 23 0.77 -34.60 -4.08
C LEU A 23 0.66 -34.47 -5.60
N GLY A 24 1.77 -34.22 -6.30
CA GLY A 24 1.82 -33.79 -7.68
C GLY A 24 1.63 -32.26 -7.84
N PRO A 25 1.97 -31.71 -9.02
CA PRO A 25 1.97 -30.27 -9.28
C PRO A 25 0.59 -29.62 -9.13
N GLU A 26 -0.46 -30.24 -9.64
CA GLU A 26 -1.81 -29.66 -9.58
C GLU A 26 -2.37 -29.61 -8.15
N ALA A 27 -2.18 -30.68 -7.37
CA ALA A 27 -2.65 -30.72 -6.00
C ALA A 27 -1.83 -29.81 -5.09
N THR A 28 -0.53 -29.67 -5.35
CA THR A 28 0.37 -28.73 -4.67
C THR A 28 -0.02 -27.28 -4.97
N LYS A 29 -0.26 -26.95 -6.24
CA LYS A 29 -0.77 -25.64 -6.62
C LYS A 29 -2.10 -25.33 -5.92
N ARG A 30 -3.03 -26.29 -5.87
CA ARG A 30 -4.31 -26.12 -5.14
C ARG A 30 -4.11 -25.94 -3.63
N ALA A 31 -3.15 -26.65 -3.02
CA ALA A 31 -2.83 -26.52 -1.60
C ALA A 31 -2.16 -25.17 -1.27
N LEU A 32 -1.26 -24.69 -2.14
CA LEU A 32 -0.53 -23.44 -1.97
C LEU A 32 -1.37 -22.18 -2.31
N ASP A 33 -2.20 -22.22 -3.36
CA ASP A 33 -2.96 -21.05 -3.83
C ASP A 33 -4.18 -20.71 -2.96
N ARG A 34 -4.69 -21.67 -2.15
CA ARG A 34 -6.01 -21.53 -1.48
C ARG A 34 -6.05 -22.19 -0.09
N LEU A 35 -5.34 -21.59 0.85
CA LEU A 35 -5.43 -21.91 2.28
C LEU A 35 -6.88 -22.07 2.80
N GLY A 36 -7.86 -21.34 2.26
CA GLY A 36 -9.27 -21.41 2.69
C GLY A 36 -10.21 -22.39 1.95
N ARG A 37 -9.81 -23.05 0.84
CA ARG A 37 -10.73 -23.95 0.10
C ARG A 37 -10.45 -25.45 0.27
N PHE A 38 -9.28 -25.83 0.77
CA PHE A 38 -8.96 -27.24 1.03
C PHE A 38 -9.70 -27.78 2.26
N GLU A 39 -10.02 -26.89 3.21
CA GLU A 39 -10.68 -27.19 4.48
C GLU A 39 -12.02 -27.91 4.28
N SER A 40 -12.91 -27.43 3.39
CA SER A 40 -14.29 -27.94 3.31
C SER A 40 -14.45 -29.29 2.61
N ALA A 41 -13.50 -29.72 1.78
CA ALA A 41 -13.65 -30.93 0.95
C ALA A 41 -12.92 -32.16 1.52
N THR A 42 -11.87 -31.96 2.31
CA THR A 42 -11.00 -33.06 2.78
C THR A 42 -10.87 -33.13 4.29
N GLY A 43 -11.28 -32.08 5.00
CA GLY A 43 -11.08 -31.93 6.42
C GLY A 43 -9.65 -31.73 6.88
N VAL A 44 -8.78 -31.31 5.95
CA VAL A 44 -7.40 -30.94 6.21
C VAL A 44 -7.20 -29.46 5.90
N SER A 45 -6.62 -28.74 6.87
CA SER A 45 -6.08 -27.39 6.68
C SER A 45 -4.56 -27.46 6.81
N VAL A 46 -3.83 -26.75 5.94
CA VAL A 46 -2.35 -26.74 5.93
C VAL A 46 -1.92 -25.29 5.97
N ASP A 47 -1.19 -24.88 7.00
CA ASP A 47 -0.63 -23.53 7.11
C ASP A 47 0.82 -23.52 6.64
N PHE A 48 1.18 -22.52 5.83
CA PHE A 48 2.53 -22.34 5.32
C PHE A 48 3.23 -21.14 5.94
N SER A 49 4.56 -21.24 6.08
CA SER A 49 5.46 -20.11 6.30
C SER A 49 5.46 -19.23 5.05
N HIS A 50 5.15 -17.95 5.26
CA HIS A 50 4.88 -16.98 4.20
C HIS A 50 6.11 -16.65 3.33
N ALA A 51 7.33 -16.86 3.82
CA ALA A 51 8.56 -16.52 3.12
C ALA A 51 9.09 -17.66 2.23
N ASP A 52 8.99 -18.91 2.72
CA ASP A 52 9.69 -20.05 2.11
C ASP A 52 8.73 -21.16 1.64
N GLY A 53 7.42 -20.98 1.83
CA GLY A 53 6.40 -21.98 1.45
C GLY A 53 6.47 -23.28 2.26
N VAL A 54 7.16 -23.28 3.39
CA VAL A 54 7.34 -24.43 4.28
C VAL A 54 6.10 -24.68 5.12
N ILE A 55 5.70 -25.93 5.37
CA ILE A 55 4.54 -26.21 6.25
C ILE A 55 4.86 -25.86 7.71
N ASP A 56 4.06 -24.98 8.31
CA ASP A 56 4.11 -24.65 9.74
C ASP A 56 3.25 -25.60 10.57
N SER A 57 2.02 -25.82 10.09
CA SER A 57 1.04 -26.67 10.75
C SER A 57 0.09 -27.34 9.78
N ILE A 58 -0.45 -28.48 10.21
CA ILE A 58 -1.46 -29.23 9.49
C ILE A 58 -2.54 -29.57 10.49
N PHE A 59 -3.80 -29.27 10.18
CA PHE A 59 -4.93 -29.51 11.06
C PHE A 59 -5.92 -30.46 10.39
N TYR A 60 -6.37 -31.46 11.14
CA TYR A 60 -7.28 -32.52 10.71
C TYR A 60 -8.52 -32.47 11.59
N SER A 61 -9.72 -32.42 10.99
CA SER A 61 -10.96 -32.19 11.75
C SER A 61 -12.15 -33.02 11.27
N ALA A 62 -12.89 -33.57 12.24
CA ALA A 62 -14.21 -34.15 12.02
C ALA A 62 -15.22 -33.13 11.49
N MET A 63 -15.10 -31.86 11.88
CA MET A 63 -16.00 -30.77 11.44
C MET A 63 -16.07 -30.66 9.92
N PHE A 64 -14.97 -31.02 9.28
CA PHE A 64 -14.77 -30.87 7.85
C PHE A 64 -14.66 -32.23 7.14
N ASN A 65 -15.23 -33.28 7.74
CA ASN A 65 -15.30 -34.63 7.18
C ASN A 65 -13.95 -35.31 6.92
N PHE A 66 -12.93 -35.05 7.74
CA PHE A 66 -11.70 -35.86 7.66
C PHE A 66 -12.02 -37.35 7.94
N PRO A 67 -11.57 -38.30 7.09
CA PRO A 67 -11.96 -39.70 7.22
C PRO A 67 -11.50 -40.33 8.54
N ARG A 68 -12.37 -41.15 9.15
CA ARG A 68 -12.10 -41.80 10.44
C ARG A 68 -11.14 -42.99 10.33
N ASP A 69 -11.00 -43.55 9.13
CA ASP A 69 -10.12 -44.69 8.82
C ASP A 69 -8.68 -44.26 8.49
N VAL A 70 -8.42 -42.96 8.34
CA VAL A 70 -7.07 -42.44 8.04
C VAL A 70 -6.35 -42.04 9.33
N ALA A 71 -5.23 -42.71 9.60
CA ALA A 71 -4.36 -42.40 10.74
C ALA A 71 -3.23 -41.43 10.35
N VAL A 72 -2.94 -40.48 11.23
CA VAL A 72 -1.79 -39.58 11.13
C VAL A 72 -1.00 -39.70 12.41
N CYS A 73 0.26 -40.14 12.34
CA CYS A 73 1.10 -40.37 13.53
C CYS A 73 0.41 -41.26 14.60
N GLY A 74 -0.38 -42.24 14.15
CA GLY A 74 -1.14 -43.14 15.04
C GLY A 74 -2.45 -42.56 15.59
N VAL A 75 -2.82 -41.32 15.26
CA VAL A 75 -4.05 -40.66 15.70
C VAL A 75 -5.11 -40.70 14.60
N GLN A 76 -6.35 -40.99 14.96
CA GLN A 76 -7.51 -41.07 14.08
C GLN A 76 -8.71 -40.32 14.67
N ILE A 77 -9.53 -39.74 13.80
CA ILE A 77 -10.81 -39.14 14.21
C ILE A 77 -11.74 -40.23 14.75
N GLY A 78 -12.36 -39.96 15.90
CA GLY A 78 -13.29 -40.89 16.58
C GLY A 78 -12.61 -41.88 17.52
N MET A 79 -11.28 -41.95 17.58
CA MET A 79 -10.60 -42.84 18.53
C MET A 79 -10.86 -42.38 19.98
N THR A 80 -10.99 -43.34 20.90
CA THR A 80 -11.19 -43.03 22.33
C THR A 80 -9.90 -42.46 22.95
N VAL A 81 -10.03 -41.79 24.10
CA VAL A 81 -8.87 -41.30 24.86
C VAL A 81 -7.89 -42.43 25.24
N ASP A 82 -8.39 -43.62 25.57
CA ASP A 82 -7.54 -44.76 25.90
C ASP A 82 -6.77 -45.29 24.68
N ALA A 83 -7.43 -45.36 23.53
CA ALA A 83 -6.77 -45.71 22.27
C ALA A 83 -5.71 -44.65 21.90
N LEU A 84 -6.02 -43.37 22.11
CA LEU A 84 -5.07 -42.27 21.88
C LEU A 84 -3.83 -42.42 22.78
N ARG A 85 -4.00 -42.68 24.08
CA ARG A 85 -2.89 -42.87 25.02
C ARG A 85 -2.06 -44.11 24.71
N LYS A 86 -2.67 -45.16 24.15
CA LYS A 86 -1.95 -46.34 23.68
C LYS A 86 -1.13 -46.04 22.42
N ALA A 87 -1.70 -45.29 21.48
CA ALA A 87 -1.04 -44.91 20.22
C ALA A 87 0.06 -43.86 20.43
N LEU A 88 -0.15 -42.93 21.37
CA LEU A 88 0.78 -41.88 21.76
C LEU A 88 1.01 -41.92 23.28
N PRO A 89 1.89 -42.81 23.79
CA PRO A 89 2.16 -42.94 25.22
C PRO A 89 2.69 -41.65 25.89
N GLU A 90 3.24 -40.72 25.11
CA GLU A 90 3.73 -39.42 25.58
C GLU A 90 2.64 -38.34 25.65
N VAL A 91 1.40 -38.64 25.23
CA VAL A 91 0.30 -37.66 25.24
C VAL A 91 -0.09 -37.27 26.66
N ARG A 92 -0.15 -35.97 26.94
CA ARG A 92 -0.55 -35.39 28.23
C ARG A 92 -1.61 -34.32 28.00
N LEU A 93 -2.24 -33.82 29.05
CA LEU A 93 -3.05 -32.61 28.94
C LEU A 93 -2.18 -31.45 28.44
N ALA A 94 -2.72 -30.59 27.59
CA ALA A 94 -1.99 -29.42 27.13
C ALA A 94 -1.77 -28.43 28.30
N ASP A 95 -0.75 -27.58 28.19
CA ASP A 95 -0.40 -26.65 29.26
C ASP A 95 -1.59 -25.73 29.60
N GLY A 96 -1.95 -25.66 30.88
CA GLY A 96 -3.08 -24.86 31.38
C GLY A 96 -4.45 -25.55 31.31
N GLU A 97 -4.55 -26.76 30.74
CA GLU A 97 -5.80 -27.53 30.70
C GLU A 97 -6.06 -28.25 32.03
N THR A 98 -7.32 -28.24 32.48
CA THR A 98 -7.74 -28.88 33.73
C THR A 98 -8.15 -30.33 33.55
N GLY A 99 -8.24 -30.81 32.30
CA GLY A 99 -8.84 -32.09 31.95
C GLY A 99 -10.38 -32.06 31.95
N LEU A 100 -10.99 -30.93 32.29
CA LEU A 100 -12.43 -30.68 32.09
C LEU A 100 -12.65 -30.06 30.71
N PRO A 101 -13.80 -30.33 30.06
CA PRO A 101 -14.14 -29.68 28.81
C PRO A 101 -14.20 -28.16 28.96
N ASN A 102 -13.63 -27.41 28.01
CA ASN A 102 -13.79 -25.96 27.94
C ASN A 102 -15.24 -25.58 27.60
N GLU A 103 -15.53 -24.28 27.49
CA GLU A 103 -16.85 -23.73 27.15
C GLU A 103 -17.43 -24.25 25.82
N ARG A 104 -16.61 -24.83 24.94
CA ARG A 104 -17.02 -25.47 23.69
C ARG A 104 -17.12 -26.99 23.76
N GLY A 105 -16.91 -27.57 24.95
CA GLY A 105 -16.96 -29.01 25.20
C GLY A 105 -15.69 -29.77 24.81
N PHE A 106 -14.56 -29.09 24.62
CA PHE A 106 -13.30 -29.74 24.23
C PHE A 106 -12.33 -29.90 25.38
N ILE A 107 -11.61 -31.04 25.41
CA ILE A 107 -10.42 -31.25 26.25
C ILE A 107 -9.22 -31.34 25.33
N ARG A 108 -8.14 -30.60 25.61
CA ARG A 108 -6.94 -30.60 24.77
C ARG A 108 -5.82 -31.43 25.37
N TYR A 109 -5.21 -32.23 24.50
CA TYR A 109 -4.07 -33.06 24.78
C TYR A 109 -2.92 -32.67 23.86
N ARG A 110 -1.68 -32.91 24.31
CA ARG A 110 -0.45 -32.59 23.58
C ARG A 110 0.57 -33.71 23.72
N ALA A 111 1.28 -34.01 22.64
CA ALA A 111 2.47 -34.86 22.67
C ALA A 111 3.58 -34.25 21.81
N LYS A 112 4.84 -34.50 22.19
CA LYS A 112 5.99 -34.21 21.32
C LYS A 112 6.23 -35.42 20.42
N LEU A 113 6.57 -35.17 19.16
CA LEU A 113 6.89 -36.18 18.17
C LEU A 113 8.37 -35.98 17.77
N THR A 114 9.28 -36.46 18.61
CA THR A 114 10.73 -36.23 18.47
C THR A 114 11.26 -36.63 17.09
N ALA A 115 10.80 -37.77 16.55
CA ALA A 115 11.23 -38.25 15.23
C ALA A 115 10.81 -37.33 14.07
N LEU A 116 9.83 -36.46 14.27
CA LEU A 116 9.31 -35.54 13.26
C LEU A 116 9.67 -34.07 13.56
N ASN A 117 10.42 -33.82 14.63
CA ASN A 117 10.66 -32.47 15.17
C ASN A 117 9.35 -31.64 15.25
N ALA A 118 8.29 -32.28 15.73
CA ALA A 118 6.94 -31.73 15.73
C ALA A 118 6.26 -31.90 17.09
N ARG A 119 5.16 -31.19 17.30
CA ARG A 119 4.17 -31.48 18.33
C ARG A 119 2.84 -31.86 17.68
N ILE A 120 2.07 -32.69 18.37
CA ILE A 120 0.68 -32.98 18.02
C ILE A 120 -0.22 -32.48 19.14
N ASP A 121 -1.17 -31.62 18.79
CA ASP A 121 -2.23 -31.18 19.71
C ASP A 121 -3.53 -31.88 19.29
N VAL A 122 -4.20 -32.54 20.23
CA VAL A 122 -5.38 -33.37 19.99
C VAL A 122 -6.55 -32.80 20.79
N SER A 123 -7.66 -32.51 20.12
CA SER A 123 -8.90 -32.05 20.73
C SER A 123 -9.88 -33.21 20.88
N ILE A 124 -10.27 -33.49 22.12
CA ILE A 124 -11.26 -34.51 22.49
C ILE A 124 -12.61 -33.85 22.69
N LYS A 125 -13.68 -34.43 22.15
CA LYS A 125 -15.07 -34.07 22.42
C LYS A 125 -15.88 -35.35 22.63
N ASP A 126 -16.74 -35.35 23.64
CA ASP A 126 -17.57 -36.52 23.98
C ASP A 126 -16.76 -37.82 24.15
N GLY A 127 -15.55 -37.71 24.72
CA GLY A 127 -14.64 -38.84 24.98
C GLY A 127 -13.88 -39.37 23.75
N GLN A 128 -14.02 -38.73 22.59
CA GLN A 128 -13.38 -39.15 21.34
C GLN A 128 -12.55 -38.05 20.70
N VAL A 129 -11.53 -38.41 19.92
CA VAL A 129 -10.76 -37.47 19.11
C VAL A 129 -11.66 -36.82 18.07
N TYR A 130 -11.82 -35.50 18.19
CA TYR A 130 -12.64 -34.70 17.27
C TYR A 130 -11.78 -33.99 16.22
N ALA A 131 -10.59 -33.55 16.61
CA ALA A 131 -9.63 -32.92 15.72
C ALA A 131 -8.22 -33.07 16.28
N PHE A 132 -7.21 -32.94 15.44
CA PHE A 132 -5.83 -32.84 15.88
C PHE A 132 -5.00 -32.05 14.88
N GLY A 133 -3.92 -31.44 15.34
CA GLY A 133 -2.99 -30.72 14.49
C GLY A 133 -1.55 -31.17 14.70
N LEU A 134 -0.79 -31.25 13.63
CA LEU A 134 0.66 -31.36 13.63
C LEU A 134 1.27 -29.97 13.49
N TYR A 135 2.22 -29.63 14.34
CA TYR A 135 2.88 -28.34 14.35
C TYR A 135 4.39 -28.56 14.43
N ARG A 136 5.19 -27.74 13.75
CA ARG A 136 6.65 -27.72 13.99
C ARG A 136 6.96 -27.43 15.46
N ALA A 137 8.02 -28.04 16.00
CA ALA A 137 8.34 -27.92 17.43
C ALA A 137 8.63 -26.48 17.87
N ASP A 138 9.20 -25.66 16.98
CA ASP A 138 9.54 -24.25 17.19
C ASP A 138 8.48 -23.29 16.61
N LEU A 139 7.22 -23.72 16.45
CA LEU A 139 6.19 -22.92 15.79
C LEU A 139 5.98 -21.57 16.47
N ASP A 140 5.96 -21.57 17.81
CA ASP A 140 5.71 -20.37 18.59
C ASP A 140 6.87 -19.37 18.40
N GLU A 141 8.13 -19.83 18.46
CA GLU A 141 9.32 -19.02 18.14
C GLU A 141 9.33 -18.50 16.69
N ALA A 142 8.91 -19.35 15.73
CA ALA A 142 8.83 -18.97 14.32
C ALA A 142 7.73 -17.94 14.06
N ARG A 143 6.59 -18.01 14.77
CA ARG A 143 5.52 -17.01 14.72
C ARG A 143 5.98 -15.69 15.33
N GLU A 144 6.63 -15.72 16.49
CA GLU A 144 7.18 -14.51 17.12
C GLU A 144 8.23 -13.82 16.24
N ARG A 145 9.15 -14.59 15.65
CA ARG A 145 10.16 -14.05 14.73
C ARG A 145 9.52 -13.36 13.52
N ARG A 146 8.48 -13.95 12.93
CA ARG A 146 7.72 -13.33 11.83
C ARG A 146 6.98 -12.08 12.27
N GLN A 147 6.31 -12.12 13.43
CA GLN A 147 5.62 -10.95 13.96
C GLN A 147 6.60 -9.79 14.21
N ARG A 148 7.81 -10.08 14.72
CA ARG A 148 8.88 -9.09 14.86
C ARG A 148 9.29 -8.52 13.50
N GLN A 149 9.60 -9.37 12.52
CA GLN A 149 9.98 -8.94 11.16
C GLN A 149 8.87 -8.11 10.47
N ASP A 150 7.61 -8.51 10.62
CA ASP A 150 6.47 -7.77 10.08
C ASP A 150 6.29 -6.43 10.76
N THR A 151 6.49 -6.38 12.08
CA THR A 151 6.44 -5.14 12.85
C THR A 151 7.57 -4.20 12.44
N GLU A 152 8.79 -4.71 12.31
CA GLU A 152 9.96 -3.96 11.84
C GLU A 152 9.75 -3.44 10.41
N ARG A 153 9.25 -4.28 9.50
CA ARG A 153 8.94 -3.88 8.12
C ARG A 153 7.86 -2.81 8.06
N ARG A 154 6.78 -2.94 8.85
CA ARG A 154 5.72 -1.91 8.95
C ARG A 154 6.27 -0.62 9.53
N ALA A 155 7.10 -0.70 10.57
CA ALA A 155 7.74 0.46 11.18
C ALA A 155 8.65 1.18 10.18
N GLU A 156 9.44 0.44 9.39
CA GLU A 156 10.29 1.01 8.36
C GLU A 156 9.47 1.64 7.21
N THR A 157 8.40 0.98 6.76
CA THR A 157 7.47 1.56 5.77
C THR A 157 6.83 2.84 6.29
N ASN A 158 6.37 2.85 7.54
CA ASN A 158 5.79 4.04 8.16
C ASN A 158 6.80 5.16 8.28
N ARG A 159 8.03 4.86 8.73
CA ARG A 159 9.13 5.83 8.81
C ARG A 159 9.45 6.44 7.44
N LYS A 160 9.53 5.63 6.39
CA LYS A 160 9.72 6.12 5.01
C LYS A 160 8.59 7.04 4.58
N ARG A 161 7.33 6.69 4.89
CA ARG A 161 6.16 7.50 4.58
C ARG A 161 6.17 8.84 5.34
N GLU A 162 6.50 8.81 6.62
CA GLU A 162 6.63 10.03 7.45
C GLU A 162 7.70 10.96 6.89
N LEU A 163 8.88 10.43 6.55
CA LEU A 163 9.96 11.20 5.93
C LEU A 163 9.54 11.78 4.58
N ALA A 164 8.86 11.01 3.73
CA ALA A 164 8.35 11.47 2.43
C ALA A 164 7.29 12.58 2.56
N HIS A 165 6.64 12.72 3.72
CA HIS A 165 5.66 13.77 4.00
C HIS A 165 6.20 14.93 4.84
N LYS A 166 7.43 14.84 5.36
CA LYS A 166 8.03 15.84 6.25
C LYS A 166 8.00 17.26 5.68
N TRP A 167 8.26 17.38 4.38
CA TRP A 167 8.30 18.67 3.67
C TRP A 167 7.00 19.48 3.80
N LYS A 168 5.85 18.82 3.98
CA LYS A 168 4.53 19.47 4.09
C LYS A 168 4.40 20.39 5.31
N SER A 169 5.24 20.18 6.32
CA SER A 169 5.29 20.98 7.55
C SER A 169 6.37 22.07 7.53
N VAL A 170 7.14 22.17 6.44
CA VAL A 170 8.24 23.12 6.33
C VAL A 170 7.71 24.44 5.74
N GLU A 171 7.84 25.52 6.52
CA GLU A 171 7.33 26.84 6.13
C GLU A 171 8.19 27.53 5.08
N ASP A 172 9.51 27.46 5.22
CA ASP A 172 10.45 28.05 4.25
C ASP A 172 10.39 27.29 2.92
N PRO A 173 10.07 27.95 1.79
CA PRO A 173 9.89 27.26 0.51
C PRO A 173 11.14 26.49 0.07
N ASP A 174 12.34 27.04 0.25
CA ASP A 174 13.58 26.41 -0.22
C ASP A 174 13.88 25.15 0.60
N GLN A 175 13.73 25.23 1.92
CA GLN A 175 13.86 24.06 2.80
C GLN A 175 12.75 23.03 2.54
N MET A 176 11.53 23.47 2.21
CA MET A 176 10.43 22.59 1.84
C MET A 176 10.78 21.79 0.58
N LEU A 177 11.25 22.47 -0.47
CA LEU A 177 11.64 21.82 -1.73
C LEU A 177 12.80 20.85 -1.53
N LEU A 178 13.82 21.23 -0.77
CA LEU A 178 14.94 20.34 -0.44
C LEU A 178 14.50 19.13 0.37
N SER A 179 13.66 19.33 1.40
CA SER A 179 13.15 18.23 2.22
C SER A 179 12.31 17.25 1.42
N TRP A 180 11.54 17.71 0.41
CA TRP A 180 10.84 16.84 -0.52
C TRP A 180 11.84 16.06 -1.36
N ALA A 181 12.82 16.74 -1.96
CA ALA A 181 13.77 16.15 -2.88
C ALA A 181 14.64 15.05 -2.24
N GLU A 182 15.00 15.20 -0.98
CA GLU A 182 15.78 14.20 -0.22
C GLU A 182 15.03 12.87 -0.01
N HIS A 183 13.69 12.91 -0.02
CA HIS A 183 12.84 11.76 0.31
C HIS A 183 11.92 11.35 -0.84
N CYS A 184 11.95 12.06 -1.97
CA CYS A 184 11.19 11.71 -3.16
C CYS A 184 11.77 10.44 -3.79
N SER A 185 10.95 9.39 -3.80
CA SER A 185 11.29 8.08 -4.35
C SER A 185 10.03 7.50 -4.99
N PRO A 186 9.68 7.93 -6.22
CA PRO A 186 8.47 7.47 -6.90
C PRO A 186 8.53 5.97 -7.22
N TRP A 187 9.74 5.40 -7.28
CA TRP A 187 9.99 3.99 -7.55
C TRP A 187 11.10 3.46 -6.64
N THR A 188 11.08 2.16 -6.32
CA THR A 188 12.01 1.51 -5.38
C THR A 188 13.50 1.63 -5.76
N ASN A 189 13.82 1.90 -7.02
CA ASN A 189 15.20 1.99 -7.54
C ASN A 189 15.59 3.41 -7.98
N TYR A 190 14.82 4.43 -7.58
CA TYR A 190 15.09 5.80 -8.00
C TYR A 190 16.07 6.50 -7.05
N PRO A 191 17.25 6.96 -7.51
CA PRO A 191 18.24 7.60 -6.64
C PRO A 191 17.78 9.01 -6.22
N PRO A 192 17.56 9.28 -4.92
CA PRO A 192 17.08 10.59 -4.45
C PRO A 192 17.99 11.77 -4.85
N GLN A 193 19.27 11.50 -5.12
CA GLN A 193 20.25 12.54 -5.50
C GLN A 193 19.85 13.29 -6.78
N LYS A 194 19.06 12.66 -7.68
CA LYS A 194 18.54 13.32 -8.88
C LYS A 194 17.57 14.45 -8.54
N PHE A 195 16.61 14.19 -7.65
CA PHE A 195 15.66 15.20 -7.20
C PHE A 195 16.35 16.30 -6.39
N VAL A 196 17.33 15.95 -5.55
CA VAL A 196 18.12 16.96 -4.82
C VAL A 196 18.89 17.87 -5.78
N ARG A 197 19.50 17.31 -6.83
CA ARG A 197 20.17 18.09 -7.88
C ARG A 197 19.17 19.00 -8.61
N PHE A 198 18.01 18.48 -8.98
CA PHE A 198 16.95 19.24 -9.63
C PHE A 198 16.44 20.38 -8.74
N ALA A 199 16.14 20.12 -7.46
CA ALA A 199 15.71 21.15 -6.52
C ALA A 199 16.73 22.28 -6.38
N ARG A 200 18.02 21.94 -6.22
CA ARG A 200 19.09 22.94 -6.15
C ARG A 200 19.22 23.77 -7.42
N TRP A 201 19.13 23.13 -8.59
CA TRP A 201 19.12 23.82 -9.87
C TRP A 201 17.92 24.75 -10.02
N LEU A 202 16.72 24.29 -9.64
CA LEU A 202 15.50 25.08 -9.71
C LEU A 202 15.58 26.34 -8.83
N MET A 203 16.07 26.21 -7.59
CA MET A 203 16.29 27.34 -6.68
C MET A 203 17.36 28.31 -7.18
N ALA A 204 18.45 27.80 -7.77
CA ALA A 204 19.50 28.64 -8.34
C ALA A 204 19.04 29.37 -9.61
N THR A 205 18.01 28.86 -10.30
CA THR A 205 17.46 29.47 -11.50
C THR A 205 16.59 30.65 -11.13
N THR A 206 17.04 31.86 -11.46
CA THR A 206 16.31 33.10 -11.15
C THR A 206 15.39 33.58 -12.29
N ASP A 207 15.28 32.81 -13.38
CA ASP A 207 14.52 33.17 -14.58
C ASP A 207 13.10 32.59 -14.54
N PRO A 208 12.05 33.43 -14.43
CA PRO A 208 10.66 32.95 -14.38
C PRO A 208 10.19 32.26 -15.66
N ASP A 209 10.82 32.49 -16.81
CA ASP A 209 10.48 31.76 -18.04
C ASP A 209 10.90 30.29 -17.91
N ILE A 210 12.00 30.00 -17.23
CA ILE A 210 12.42 28.61 -16.96
C ILE A 210 11.42 27.94 -16.01
N TRP A 211 10.93 28.66 -15.00
CA TRP A 211 9.91 28.12 -14.09
C TRP A 211 8.60 27.81 -14.83
N HIS A 212 8.23 28.61 -15.83
CA HIS A 212 7.10 28.32 -16.69
C HIS A 212 7.29 26.99 -17.45
N VAL A 213 8.45 26.78 -18.07
CA VAL A 213 8.75 25.53 -18.77
C VAL A 213 8.78 24.33 -17.82
N VAL A 214 9.31 24.50 -16.61
CA VAL A 214 9.26 23.45 -15.58
C VAL A 214 7.81 23.13 -15.23
N ALA A 215 6.97 24.14 -15.00
CA ALA A 215 5.58 23.97 -14.61
C ALA A 215 4.76 23.19 -15.65
N THR A 216 4.95 23.47 -16.94
CA THR A 216 4.18 22.83 -18.03
C THR A 216 4.64 21.42 -18.36
N ARG A 217 5.83 21.02 -17.92
CA ARG A 217 6.44 19.71 -18.25
C ARG A 217 6.71 18.83 -17.04
N TRP A 218 6.37 19.30 -15.85
CA TRP A 218 6.56 18.55 -14.61
C TRP A 218 5.71 17.28 -14.61
N ASN A 219 6.29 16.14 -14.23
CA ASN A 219 5.53 14.93 -13.99
C ASN A 219 4.83 15.00 -12.61
N TRP A 220 3.51 15.19 -12.62
CA TRP A 220 2.69 15.33 -11.41
C TRP A 220 2.67 14.08 -10.52
N ASP A 221 3.03 12.89 -11.05
CA ASP A 221 3.18 11.67 -10.27
C ASP A 221 4.29 11.77 -9.22
N TYR A 222 5.21 12.74 -9.37
CA TYR A 222 6.36 12.92 -8.48
C TYR A 222 6.12 13.93 -7.36
N SER A 223 4.84 14.23 -7.07
CA SER A 223 4.34 15.27 -6.16
C SER A 223 4.32 16.67 -6.78
N HIS A 224 3.45 17.52 -6.23
CA HIS A 224 3.28 18.92 -6.61
C HIS A 224 4.28 19.86 -5.89
N ALA A 225 5.20 19.35 -5.07
CA ALA A 225 6.12 20.18 -4.27
C ALA A 225 6.96 21.19 -5.08
N PRO A 226 7.53 20.85 -6.27
CA PRO A 226 8.20 21.84 -7.11
C PRO A 226 7.26 22.96 -7.59
N LEU A 227 6.02 22.61 -7.90
CA LEU A 227 5.01 23.57 -8.35
C LEU A 227 4.56 24.48 -7.19
N LEU A 228 4.40 23.92 -5.99
CA LEU A 228 4.17 24.68 -4.77
C LEU A 228 5.32 25.67 -4.50
N TRP A 229 6.56 25.23 -4.70
CA TRP A 229 7.71 26.12 -4.59
C TRP A 229 7.64 27.28 -5.60
N ILE A 230 7.32 26.99 -6.88
CA ILE A 230 7.22 28.01 -7.94
C ILE A 230 6.14 29.06 -7.59
N ILE A 231 4.93 28.66 -7.19
CA ILE A 231 3.85 29.61 -6.89
C ILE A 231 4.12 30.46 -5.65
N ARG A 232 5.06 30.05 -4.79
CA ARG A 232 5.48 30.82 -3.61
C ARG A 232 6.52 31.89 -3.94
N GLN A 233 7.09 31.90 -5.14
CA GLN A 233 8.08 32.90 -5.55
C GLN A 233 7.42 34.21 -6.01
N GLN A 234 7.87 35.34 -5.49
CA GLN A 234 7.35 36.66 -5.90
C GLN A 234 7.62 37.00 -7.37
N LYS A 235 8.66 36.40 -7.96
CA LYS A 235 9.00 36.58 -9.38
C LYS A 235 8.18 35.69 -10.32
N CYS A 236 7.37 34.76 -9.78
CA CYS A 236 6.51 33.91 -10.58
C CYS A 236 5.58 34.77 -11.43
N ASP A 237 5.51 34.45 -12.72
CA ASP A 237 4.59 35.10 -13.65
C ASP A 237 3.16 34.68 -13.37
N ILE A 238 2.21 35.60 -13.49
CA ILE A 238 0.79 35.29 -13.31
C ILE A 238 0.33 34.21 -14.29
N ALA A 239 0.84 34.22 -15.53
CA ALA A 239 0.54 33.17 -16.51
C ALA A 239 1.03 31.80 -16.05
N THR A 240 2.22 31.73 -15.44
CA THR A 240 2.75 30.47 -14.86
C THR A 240 1.87 29.99 -13.70
N ALA A 241 1.44 30.87 -12.82
CA ALA A 241 0.54 30.50 -11.72
C ALA A 241 -0.82 29.99 -12.24
N LEU A 242 -1.39 30.63 -13.25
CA LEU A 242 -2.65 30.20 -13.87
C LEU A 242 -2.51 28.87 -14.62
N GLU A 243 -1.41 28.67 -15.34
CA GLU A 243 -1.13 27.41 -16.02
C GLU A 243 -1.04 26.25 -15.00
N ILE A 244 -0.30 26.43 -13.90
CA ILE A 244 -0.24 25.46 -12.79
C ILE A 244 -1.64 25.21 -12.21
N PHE A 245 -2.44 26.26 -12.04
CA PHE A 245 -3.80 26.13 -11.52
C PHE A 245 -4.68 25.24 -12.41
N PHE A 246 -4.62 25.39 -13.73
CA PHE A 246 -5.39 24.56 -14.65
C PHE A 246 -4.84 23.15 -14.82
N LEU A 247 -3.52 22.97 -14.84
CA LEU A 247 -2.87 21.65 -14.87
C LEU A 247 -3.17 20.81 -13.61
N ALA A 248 -3.48 21.46 -12.48
CA ALA A 248 -3.94 20.80 -11.26
C ALA A 248 -5.41 20.34 -11.29
N GLU A 249 -6.06 20.40 -12.46
CA GLU A 249 -7.44 19.95 -12.71
C GLU A 249 -8.49 20.54 -11.72
N PRO A 250 -8.61 21.87 -11.64
CA PRO A 250 -9.44 22.54 -10.64
C PRO A 250 -10.93 22.16 -10.75
N THR A 251 -11.37 21.77 -11.95
CA THR A 251 -12.72 21.25 -12.23
C THR A 251 -13.04 19.99 -11.43
N TYR A 252 -12.07 19.10 -11.19
CA TYR A 252 -12.28 17.91 -10.38
C TYR A 252 -12.64 18.28 -8.94
N TYR A 253 -11.88 19.23 -8.37
CA TYR A 253 -12.00 19.70 -6.99
C TYR A 253 -13.17 20.66 -6.74
N PHE A 254 -13.68 21.29 -7.80
CA PHE A 254 -14.83 22.20 -7.75
C PHE A 254 -16.06 21.61 -7.04
N ARG A 255 -16.26 20.29 -7.11
CA ARG A 255 -17.36 19.59 -6.43
C ARG A 255 -17.37 19.76 -4.90
N TRP A 256 -16.22 20.09 -4.30
CA TRP A 256 -16.08 20.35 -2.86
C TRP A 256 -15.88 21.83 -2.53
N ALA A 257 -16.10 22.74 -3.50
CA ALA A 257 -15.86 24.17 -3.31
C ALA A 257 -16.61 24.78 -2.11
N LYS A 258 -17.77 24.21 -1.74
CA LYS A 258 -18.60 24.67 -0.62
C LYS A 258 -18.16 24.14 0.74
N ASP A 259 -17.50 22.98 0.79
CA ASP A 259 -17.20 22.29 2.03
C ASP A 259 -15.90 21.50 1.92
N ARG A 260 -14.83 22.08 2.47
CA ARG A 260 -13.52 21.44 2.57
C ARG A 260 -13.57 20.15 3.41
N SER A 261 -14.46 20.05 4.40
CA SER A 261 -14.55 18.86 5.26
C SER A 261 -15.09 17.63 4.53
N ALA A 262 -15.76 17.83 3.40
CA ALA A 262 -16.24 16.77 2.51
C ALA A 262 -15.17 16.25 1.54
N VAL A 263 -13.97 16.86 1.50
CA VAL A 263 -12.89 16.43 0.61
C VAL A 263 -12.28 15.13 1.15
N PRO A 264 -12.18 14.06 0.34
CA PRO A 264 -11.49 12.83 0.72
C PRO A 264 -10.03 13.11 1.12
N THR A 265 -9.52 12.39 2.12
CA THR A 265 -8.15 12.58 2.64
C THR A 265 -7.07 12.56 1.55
N ASP A 266 -7.20 11.67 0.56
CA ASP A 266 -6.23 11.53 -0.54
C ASP A 266 -6.27 12.71 -1.53
N ASN A 267 -7.34 13.50 -1.53
CA ASN A 267 -7.54 14.68 -2.38
C ASN A 267 -7.31 16.00 -1.64
N LEU A 268 -7.23 15.96 -0.30
CA LEU A 268 -7.18 17.16 0.55
C LEU A 268 -5.96 18.03 0.26
N GLU A 269 -4.83 17.38 0.02
CA GLU A 269 -3.56 18.06 -0.28
C GLU A 269 -3.63 18.91 -1.56
N MET A 270 -4.15 18.33 -2.65
CA MET A 270 -4.31 19.05 -3.91
C MET A 270 -5.40 20.14 -3.82
N PHE A 271 -6.46 19.89 -3.05
CA PHE A 271 -7.48 20.90 -2.77
C PHE A 271 -6.89 22.12 -2.04
N ASP A 272 -6.04 21.88 -1.03
CA ASP A 272 -5.36 22.94 -0.28
C ASP A 272 -4.32 23.68 -1.13
N PHE A 273 -3.59 22.96 -1.99
CA PHE A 273 -2.70 23.54 -2.99
C PHE A 273 -3.43 24.56 -3.90
N LEU A 274 -4.58 24.16 -4.46
CA LEU A 274 -5.44 25.05 -5.25
C LEU A 274 -5.95 26.22 -4.43
N ALA A 275 -6.31 26.00 -3.15
CA ALA A 275 -6.74 27.07 -2.26
C ALA A 275 -5.63 28.11 -2.01
N GLU A 276 -4.39 27.68 -1.81
CA GLU A 276 -3.25 28.60 -1.65
C GLU A 276 -3.02 29.43 -2.92
N LEU A 277 -3.03 28.78 -4.09
CA LEU A 277 -2.83 29.45 -5.38
C LEU A 277 -3.90 30.53 -5.63
N ARG A 278 -5.18 30.19 -5.40
CA ARG A 278 -6.30 31.14 -5.49
C ARG A 278 -6.14 32.31 -4.53
N ALA A 279 -5.76 32.05 -3.29
CA ALA A 279 -5.55 33.11 -2.29
C ALA A 279 -4.41 34.06 -2.69
N ARG A 280 -3.36 33.56 -3.35
CA ARG A 280 -2.25 34.38 -3.87
C ARG A 280 -2.69 35.23 -5.05
N LEU A 281 -3.42 34.66 -6.01
CA LEU A 281 -3.99 35.40 -7.15
C LEU A 281 -4.89 36.54 -6.66
N ALA A 282 -5.85 36.24 -5.78
CA ALA A 282 -6.80 37.22 -5.24
C ALA A 282 -6.13 38.39 -4.47
N ARG A 283 -4.91 38.19 -3.96
CA ARG A 283 -4.13 39.22 -3.26
C ARG A 283 -3.21 40.03 -4.19
N GLY A 284 -3.20 39.74 -5.49
CA GLY A 284 -2.27 40.37 -6.43
C GLY A 284 -0.81 40.03 -6.14
N PHE A 285 -0.53 38.82 -5.65
CA PHE A 285 0.83 38.40 -5.28
C PHE A 285 1.79 38.40 -6.47
N TYR A 286 1.32 37.98 -7.64
CA TYR A 286 2.12 37.89 -8.87
C TYR A 286 2.11 39.24 -9.59
N ARG A 287 3.25 39.93 -9.60
CA ARG A 287 3.40 41.25 -10.23
C ARG A 287 3.88 41.19 -11.67
N ARG A 288 4.48 40.05 -12.06
CA ARG A 288 5.00 39.84 -13.41
C ARG A 288 3.91 39.25 -14.30
N SER A 289 3.81 39.76 -15.52
CA SER A 289 2.83 39.37 -16.53
C SER A 289 3.43 39.53 -17.93
N GLU A 290 4.49 38.77 -18.21
CA GLU A 290 5.23 38.83 -19.48
C GLU A 290 4.97 37.63 -20.39
N ILE A 291 4.39 36.56 -19.84
CA ILE A 291 4.10 35.32 -20.56
C ILE A 291 2.62 35.35 -20.97
N ALA A 292 2.33 34.90 -22.20
CA ALA A 292 0.97 34.83 -22.69
C ALA A 292 0.19 33.72 -21.99
N PHE A 293 -1.10 33.96 -21.72
CA PHE A 293 -2.01 32.95 -21.18
C PHE A 293 -3.42 33.14 -21.76
N ASP A 294 -4.06 32.05 -22.17
CA ASP A 294 -5.43 32.07 -22.71
C ASP A 294 -6.41 31.41 -21.72
N GLY A 295 -6.84 32.18 -20.72
CA GLY A 295 -7.83 31.72 -19.75
C GLY A 295 -9.23 31.55 -20.33
N GLU A 296 -9.55 32.26 -21.41
CA GLU A 296 -10.85 32.10 -22.10
C GLU A 296 -10.98 30.68 -22.67
N GLU A 297 -9.92 30.16 -23.28
CA GLU A 297 -9.88 28.79 -23.78
C GLU A 297 -10.14 27.77 -22.66
N HIS A 298 -9.40 27.86 -21.55
CA HIS A 298 -9.57 26.95 -20.42
C HIS A 298 -10.98 27.03 -19.80
N MET A 299 -11.48 28.25 -19.58
CA MET A 299 -12.81 28.47 -18.98
C MET A 299 -13.95 28.09 -19.94
N SER A 300 -13.74 28.10 -21.26
CA SER A 300 -14.76 27.69 -22.23
C SER A 300 -15.20 26.24 -22.02
N TYR A 301 -14.30 25.35 -21.62
CA TYR A 301 -14.63 23.96 -21.31
C TYR A 301 -15.43 23.85 -20.02
N ILE A 302 -15.00 24.55 -18.97
CA ILE A 302 -15.66 24.56 -17.66
C ILE A 302 -17.08 25.12 -17.78
N ASN A 303 -17.23 26.27 -18.44
CA ASN A 303 -18.52 26.95 -18.60
C ASN A 303 -19.55 26.13 -19.37
N ARG A 304 -19.11 25.25 -20.28
CA ARG A 304 -20.01 24.29 -20.97
C ARG A 304 -20.58 23.23 -20.03
N GLY A 305 -19.89 22.92 -18.94
CA GLY A 305 -20.30 21.94 -17.94
C GLY A 305 -21.25 22.48 -16.86
N LEU A 306 -21.31 23.81 -16.66
CA LEU A 306 -22.14 24.43 -15.64
C LEU A 306 -23.60 24.54 -16.11
N GLN A 307 -24.52 23.81 -15.48
CA GLN A 307 -25.91 23.70 -15.91
C GLN A 307 -26.83 24.71 -15.22
N THR A 308 -26.56 25.02 -13.96
CA THR A 308 -27.44 25.83 -13.10
C THR A 308 -26.85 27.21 -12.82
N ALA A 309 -27.71 28.15 -12.41
CA ALA A 309 -27.26 29.47 -11.95
C ALA A 309 -26.42 29.38 -10.66
N GLU A 310 -26.73 28.41 -9.80
CA GLU A 310 -25.98 28.16 -8.56
C GLU A 310 -24.56 27.67 -8.85
N GLU A 311 -24.39 26.74 -9.81
CA GLU A 311 -23.06 26.28 -10.24
C GLU A 311 -22.25 27.41 -10.85
N ARG A 312 -22.87 28.32 -11.62
CA ARG A 312 -22.19 29.50 -12.17
C ARG A 312 -21.73 30.45 -11.07
N GLY A 313 -22.60 30.78 -10.12
CA GLY A 313 -22.22 31.63 -8.98
C GLY A 313 -21.13 31.00 -8.11
N LEU A 314 -21.17 29.67 -7.92
CA LEU A 314 -20.11 28.96 -7.22
C LEU A 314 -18.79 29.00 -8.02
N ALA A 315 -18.84 28.82 -9.33
CA ALA A 315 -17.66 28.90 -10.21
C ALA A 315 -17.02 30.29 -10.15
N GLU A 316 -17.80 31.37 -10.18
CA GLU A 316 -17.31 32.75 -10.02
C GLU A 316 -16.55 32.96 -8.71
N SER A 317 -16.94 32.25 -7.64
CA SER A 317 -16.24 32.32 -6.34
C SER A 317 -15.04 31.36 -6.24
N PHE A 318 -15.06 30.26 -6.99
CA PHE A 318 -14.03 29.22 -6.91
C PHE A 318 -12.88 29.48 -7.86
N PHE A 319 -13.14 29.88 -9.10
CA PHE A 319 -12.12 30.17 -10.09
C PHE A 319 -11.60 31.61 -9.90
N PRO A 320 -10.29 31.84 -9.92
CA PRO A 320 -9.73 33.20 -9.90
C PRO A 320 -10.30 34.06 -11.03
N LEU A 321 -10.45 35.36 -10.80
CA LEU A 321 -10.96 36.29 -11.81
C LEU A 321 -10.11 36.26 -13.09
N GLU A 322 -8.79 36.15 -12.92
CA GLU A 322 -7.81 36.10 -13.99
C GLU A 322 -7.84 34.79 -14.77
N ALA A 323 -8.44 33.73 -14.21
CA ALA A 323 -8.49 32.41 -14.84
C ALA A 323 -9.33 32.40 -16.14
N GLY A 324 -10.25 33.34 -16.30
CA GLY A 324 -11.03 33.51 -17.54
C GLY A 324 -10.52 34.61 -18.47
N GLN A 325 -9.36 35.20 -18.21
CA GLN A 325 -8.84 36.33 -18.98
C GLN A 325 -7.76 35.89 -19.97
N LYS A 326 -7.69 36.60 -21.10
CA LYS A 326 -6.50 36.58 -21.96
C LYS A 326 -5.46 37.55 -21.44
N ILE A 327 -4.27 37.02 -21.19
CA ILE A 327 -3.10 37.79 -20.76
C ILE A 327 -2.15 37.85 -21.96
N PRO A 328 -1.87 39.05 -22.49
CA PRO A 328 -0.91 39.20 -23.59
C PRO A 328 0.52 38.98 -23.09
N GLY A 329 1.38 38.41 -23.92
CA GLY A 329 2.77 38.18 -23.57
C GLY A 329 3.52 37.39 -24.62
N ARG A 330 4.73 36.93 -24.27
CA ARG A 330 5.48 35.98 -25.08
C ARG A 330 4.86 34.59 -24.93
N ASP A 331 4.68 33.89 -26.04
CA ASP A 331 4.33 32.47 -26.02
C ASP A 331 5.60 31.63 -25.86
N LEU A 332 5.61 30.75 -24.86
CA LEU A 332 6.72 29.86 -24.55
C LEU A 332 6.42 28.39 -24.88
N LYS A 333 5.22 28.07 -25.42
CA LYS A 333 4.77 26.68 -25.66
C LYS A 333 5.67 25.93 -26.67
N ASP A 334 6.20 26.63 -27.66
CA ASP A 334 6.96 26.05 -28.78
C ASP A 334 8.34 26.69 -29.00
N SER A 335 8.91 27.37 -28.00
CA SER A 335 10.24 27.96 -28.14
C SER A 335 11.32 26.85 -28.16
N GLU A 336 11.88 26.61 -29.35
CA GLU A 336 13.13 25.87 -29.56
C GLU A 336 14.38 26.69 -29.20
N ASP A 337 14.24 27.80 -28.47
CA ASP A 337 15.38 28.60 -28.05
C ASP A 337 16.33 27.73 -27.23
N GLY A 338 17.61 27.70 -27.64
CA GLY A 338 18.67 27.00 -26.93
C GLY A 338 18.80 27.40 -25.45
N LYS A 339 18.18 28.51 -25.06
CA LYS A 339 17.99 28.97 -23.67
C LYS A 339 17.36 27.89 -22.78
N PHE A 340 16.48 27.03 -23.30
CA PHE A 340 15.78 26.01 -22.53
C PHE A 340 16.47 24.64 -22.51
N GLY A 341 17.59 24.48 -23.22
CA GLY A 341 18.29 23.19 -23.36
C GLY A 341 18.69 22.57 -22.01
N GLU A 342 19.20 23.39 -21.08
CA GLU A 342 19.54 22.92 -19.72
C GLU A 342 18.29 22.52 -18.92
N CYS A 343 17.19 23.27 -19.04
CA CYS A 343 15.92 22.96 -18.39
C CYS A 343 15.39 21.59 -18.86
N TYR A 344 15.37 21.35 -20.17
CA TYR A 344 14.94 20.07 -20.72
C TYR A 344 15.86 18.91 -20.30
N ALA A 345 17.18 19.13 -20.29
CA ALA A 345 18.12 18.13 -19.79
C ALA A 345 17.88 17.81 -18.31
N MET A 346 17.58 18.83 -17.49
CA MET A 346 17.28 18.63 -16.08
C MET A 346 15.96 17.89 -15.88
N LEU A 347 14.88 18.29 -16.55
CA LEU A 347 13.59 17.61 -16.50
C LEU A 347 13.71 16.16 -16.97
N ALA A 348 14.43 15.88 -18.06
CA ALA A 348 14.65 14.51 -18.56
C ALA A 348 15.46 13.62 -17.59
N THR A 349 16.16 14.21 -16.61
CA THR A 349 16.85 13.41 -15.60
C THR A 349 15.93 12.96 -14.48
N VAL A 350 14.85 13.72 -14.23
CA VAL A 350 13.89 13.51 -13.13
C VAL A 350 12.58 12.89 -13.58
N ASN A 351 12.00 13.33 -14.70
CA ASN A 351 10.89 12.72 -15.44
C ASN A 351 11.29 11.37 -16.01
#